data_AF-A0A3S5ADG1-F1
#
_entry.id   AF-A0A3S5ADG1-F1
#
_cell.length_a   1.000
_cell.length_b   1.000
_cell.length_c   1.000
_cell.angle_alpha   90.00
_cell.angle_beta   90.00
_cell.angle_gamma   90.00
#
_symmetry.space_group_name_H-M   'P 1'
#
loop_
_entity.id
_entity.type
_entity.pdbx_description
1 polymer ?
#
loop_
_entity_poly.entity_id
_entity_poly.type
_entity_poly.pdbx_seq_one_letter_code
_entity_poly.pdbx_strand_id
1 'polypeptide(L)'
;MDLERVDYKIPDIIPAAADGLLSECPTYREMVNNAFVFVHQTLHQANRRLQKRGGRTMSITPRHFLDFIAHYDSLIKEKRTDLEEQQLHLNIGLQKIKETVEQVEVMQKSLRVKRQELEVMNEAANAKLKQMVQDQQEAEQKKTHSQQLQDELAKQDVFIREKRSLVMDELSQVEPAVEEAKHAVNDIKRAQLVEIRSLGNPPAIVKLVLESIFTMLGEAELDWKSMRSYLFRDNFIPSIGIRKKDIQEIRAMKNPPPAVKMALEAICLLLGERTTDWRQILALIVKDTFVPSIINFNTDDIRLDT
;
A
#
# COMPACT_ATOMS: atom_id res chain seq x y z
N MET A 1 -17.56 87.36 -10.04
CA MET A 1 -18.93 86.94 -9.74
C MET A 1 -18.86 85.43 -9.60
N ASP A 2 -18.58 84.95 -8.39
CA ASP A 2 -18.51 83.52 -8.10
C ASP A 2 -19.93 82.95 -8.15
N LEU A 3 -20.26 82.32 -9.28
CA LEU A 3 -21.49 81.55 -9.47
C LEU A 3 -21.48 80.24 -8.65
N GLU A 4 -20.39 79.97 -7.90
CA GLU A 4 -20.16 78.75 -7.11
C GLU A 4 -20.51 78.89 -5.62
N ARG A 5 -20.93 80.08 -5.18
CA ARG A 5 -21.32 80.32 -3.79
C ARG A 5 -22.72 79.80 -3.50
N VAL A 6 -22.79 78.65 -2.83
CA VAL A 6 -24.03 78.01 -2.33
C VAL A 6 -24.80 78.93 -1.37
N ASP A 7 -24.12 79.94 -0.79
CA ASP A 7 -24.66 80.95 0.11
C ASP A 7 -25.07 82.27 -0.58
N TYR A 8 -25.17 82.31 -1.91
CA TYR A 8 -25.58 83.52 -2.63
C TYR A 8 -27.01 83.93 -2.25
N LYS A 9 -27.14 85.08 -1.60
CA LYS A 9 -28.41 85.77 -1.36
C LYS A 9 -28.56 86.91 -2.34
N ILE A 10 -29.71 86.96 -3.00
CA ILE A 10 -30.07 88.06 -3.90
C ILE A 10 -30.12 89.35 -3.05
N PRO A 11 -29.40 90.42 -3.41
CA PRO A 11 -29.49 91.69 -2.71
C PRO A 11 -30.91 92.25 -2.74
N ASP A 12 -31.38 92.82 -1.63
CA ASP A 12 -32.75 93.36 -1.49
C ASP A 12 -33.08 94.48 -2.50
N ILE A 13 -32.05 95.17 -3.01
CA ILE A 13 -32.18 96.22 -4.02
C ILE A 13 -31.12 96.00 -5.10
N ILE A 14 -31.58 95.77 -6.33
CA ILE A 14 -30.72 95.68 -7.51
C ILE A 14 -30.68 97.08 -8.16
N PRO A 15 -29.51 97.72 -8.27
CA PRO A 15 -29.41 99.03 -8.91
C PRO A 15 -29.70 98.90 -10.42
N ALA A 16 -30.76 99.56 -10.88
CA ALA A 16 -31.03 99.73 -12.29
C ALA A 16 -30.08 100.78 -12.88
N ALA A 17 -29.39 100.42 -13.96
CA ALA A 17 -28.50 101.33 -14.69
C ALA A 17 -29.29 102.36 -15.51
N ALA A 18 -30.52 102.05 -15.89
CA ALA A 18 -31.42 102.95 -16.59
C ALA A 18 -32.87 102.72 -16.14
N ASP A 19 -33.66 103.80 -16.12
CA ASP A 19 -35.07 103.73 -15.76
C ASP A 19 -35.84 102.81 -16.70
N GLY A 20 -36.63 101.90 -16.13
CA GLY A 20 -37.43 100.92 -16.88
C GLY A 20 -36.65 99.74 -17.47
N LEU A 21 -35.36 99.59 -17.16
CA LEU A 21 -34.54 98.48 -17.68
C LEU A 21 -34.72 97.16 -16.91
N LEU A 22 -35.18 97.22 -15.66
CA LEU A 22 -35.40 96.05 -14.80
C LEU A 22 -36.88 95.91 -14.44
N SER A 23 -37.39 94.68 -14.56
CA SER A 23 -38.69 94.25 -14.06
C SER A 23 -38.66 93.94 -12.55
N GLU A 24 -39.81 93.85 -11.88
CA GLU A 24 -39.90 93.53 -10.44
C GLU A 24 -39.21 92.21 -10.05
N CYS A 25 -39.15 91.25 -10.99
CA CYS A 25 -38.37 90.01 -10.87
C CYS A 25 -37.48 89.87 -12.11
N PRO A 26 -36.22 90.35 -12.07
CA PRO A 26 -35.36 90.36 -13.25
C PRO A 26 -34.81 88.96 -13.55
N THR A 27 -34.92 88.55 -14.80
CA THR A 27 -34.31 87.34 -15.36
C THR A 27 -32.78 87.50 -15.47
N TYR A 28 -32.05 86.37 -15.57
CA TYR A 28 -30.60 86.40 -15.82
C TYR A 28 -30.22 87.28 -17.02
N ARG A 29 -31.01 87.22 -18.10
CA ARG A 29 -30.79 88.04 -19.30
C ARG A 29 -30.95 89.54 -19.00
N GLU A 30 -31.99 89.95 -18.28
CA GLU A 30 -32.20 91.35 -17.89
C GLU A 30 -31.09 91.85 -16.96
N MET A 31 -30.60 91.01 -16.05
CA MET A 31 -29.47 91.33 -15.18
C MET A 31 -28.16 91.54 -15.95
N VAL A 32 -27.89 90.68 -16.94
CA VAL A 32 -26.73 90.84 -17.83
C VAL A 32 -26.86 92.11 -18.67
N ASN A 33 -28.04 92.39 -19.21
CA ASN A 33 -28.31 93.63 -19.96
C ASN A 33 -28.09 94.88 -19.08
N ASN A 34 -28.59 94.87 -17.85
CA ASN A 34 -28.38 95.94 -16.87
C ASN A 34 -26.90 96.13 -16.55
N ALA A 35 -26.14 95.05 -16.39
CA ALA A 35 -24.69 95.11 -16.18
C ALA A 35 -23.96 95.73 -17.40
N PHE A 36 -24.35 95.39 -18.63
CA PHE A 36 -23.77 96.00 -19.82
C PHE A 36 -24.00 97.50 -19.89
N VAL A 37 -25.23 97.94 -19.63
CA VAL A 37 -25.58 99.37 -19.59
C VAL A 37 -24.80 100.08 -18.48
N PHE A 38 -24.70 99.47 -17.29
CA PHE A 38 -23.92 99.99 -16.18
C PHE A 38 -22.43 100.18 -16.52
N VAL A 39 -21.81 99.18 -17.15
CA VAL A 39 -20.41 99.24 -17.58
C VAL A 39 -20.21 100.36 -18.61
N HIS A 40 -21.11 100.48 -19.59
CA HIS A 40 -21.05 101.53 -20.61
C HIS A 40 -21.15 102.93 -19.99
N GLN A 41 -22.09 103.14 -19.06
CA GLN A 41 -22.24 104.40 -18.35
C GLN A 41 -21.04 104.73 -17.46
N THR A 42 -20.51 103.73 -16.76
CA THR A 42 -19.33 103.87 -15.89
C THR A 42 -18.10 104.27 -16.71
N LEU A 43 -17.94 103.72 -17.91
CA LEU A 43 -16.88 104.11 -18.85
C LEU A 43 -16.98 105.59 -19.23
N HIS A 44 -18.18 106.09 -19.57
CA HIS A 44 -18.41 107.52 -19.84
C HIS A 44 -18.10 108.40 -18.62
N GLN A 45 -18.49 107.96 -17.41
CA GLN A 45 -18.17 108.67 -16.18
C GLN A 45 -16.66 108.72 -15.91
N ALA A 46 -15.96 107.61 -16.09
CA ALA A 46 -14.51 107.52 -15.95
C ALA A 46 -13.79 108.41 -16.95
N ASN A 47 -14.24 108.42 -18.21
CA ASN A 47 -13.67 109.27 -19.26
C ASN A 47 -13.85 110.76 -18.95
N ARG A 48 -15.04 111.17 -18.47
CA ARG A 48 -15.28 112.55 -17.96
C ARG A 48 -14.36 112.92 -16.80
N ARG A 49 -14.12 111.99 -15.86
CA ARG A 49 -13.20 112.21 -14.72
C ARG A 49 -11.76 112.38 -15.20
N LEU A 50 -11.32 111.59 -16.18
CA LEU A 50 -9.99 111.70 -16.78
C LEU A 50 -9.82 113.02 -17.54
N GLN A 51 -10.84 113.45 -18.29
CA GLN A 51 -10.85 114.73 -18.99
C GLN A 51 -10.62 115.90 -18.03
N LYS A 52 -11.33 115.92 -16.90
CA LYS A 52 -11.19 116.95 -15.86
C LYS A 52 -9.79 116.98 -15.22
N ARG A 53 -9.08 115.85 -15.24
CA ARG A 53 -7.72 115.71 -14.70
C ARG A 53 -6.62 116.02 -15.73
N GLY A 54 -6.99 116.45 -16.95
CA GLY A 54 -6.03 116.70 -18.03
C GLY A 54 -5.42 115.43 -18.63
N GLY A 55 -5.99 114.26 -18.35
CA GLY A 55 -5.55 112.99 -18.93
C GLY A 55 -6.01 112.82 -20.38
N ARG A 56 -5.38 111.90 -21.11
CA ARG A 56 -5.83 111.50 -22.46
C ARG A 56 -7.17 110.75 -22.35
N THR A 57 -8.16 111.17 -23.13
CA THR A 57 -9.49 110.57 -23.20
C THR A 57 -9.71 109.88 -24.54
N MET A 58 -10.50 108.81 -24.56
CA MET A 58 -10.91 108.12 -25.79
C MET A 58 -12.34 108.51 -26.20
N SER A 59 -12.64 108.61 -27.49
CA SER A 59 -14.02 108.81 -27.95
C SER A 59 -14.79 107.50 -27.83
N ILE A 60 -15.82 107.46 -26.98
CA ILE A 60 -16.68 106.29 -26.82
C ILE A 60 -17.82 106.38 -27.84
N THR A 61 -17.86 105.45 -28.79
CA THR A 61 -18.89 105.36 -29.83
C THR A 61 -19.82 104.17 -29.59
N PRO A 62 -21.06 104.18 -30.11
CA PRO A 62 -21.95 103.01 -30.04
C PRO A 62 -21.35 101.74 -30.65
N ARG A 63 -20.42 101.87 -31.63
CA ARG A 63 -19.67 100.73 -32.18
C ARG A 63 -18.89 100.00 -31.10
N HIS A 64 -18.20 100.71 -30.20
CA HIS A 64 -17.47 100.08 -29.09
C HIS A 64 -18.37 99.32 -28.13
N PHE A 65 -19.63 99.74 -27.97
CA PHE A 65 -20.60 99.01 -27.15
C PHE A 65 -21.08 97.72 -27.83
N LEU A 66 -21.35 97.76 -29.13
CA LEU A 66 -21.70 96.56 -29.91
C LEU A 66 -20.53 95.57 -29.98
N ASP A 67 -19.30 96.08 -30.16
CA ASP A 67 -18.09 95.25 -30.12
C ASP A 67 -17.94 94.58 -28.75
N PHE A 68 -18.16 95.31 -27.65
CA PHE A 68 -18.12 94.74 -26.30
C PHE A 68 -19.15 93.61 -26.11
N ILE A 69 -20.39 93.77 -26.58
CA ILE A 69 -21.41 92.72 -26.53
C ILE A 69 -20.97 91.50 -27.35
N ALA A 70 -20.44 91.71 -28.56
CA ALA A 70 -19.95 90.63 -29.41
C ALA A 70 -18.78 89.87 -28.77
N HIS A 71 -17.83 90.57 -28.16
CA HIS A 71 -16.72 89.94 -27.43
C HIS A 71 -17.22 89.14 -26.22
N TYR A 72 -18.20 89.66 -25.48
CA TYR A 72 -18.80 88.92 -24.37
C TYR A 72 -19.50 87.64 -24.84
N ASP A 73 -20.28 87.69 -25.92
CA ASP A 73 -20.95 86.51 -26.48
C ASP A 73 -19.94 85.44 -26.88
N SER A 74 -18.87 85.83 -27.58
CA SER A 74 -17.78 84.90 -27.93
C SER A 74 -17.10 84.31 -26.69
N LEU A 75 -16.80 85.13 -25.68
CA LEU A 75 -16.15 84.66 -24.45
C LEU A 75 -17.04 83.70 -23.64
N ILE A 76 -18.34 83.98 -23.54
CA ILE A 76 -19.28 83.09 -22.86
C ILE A 76 -19.41 81.75 -23.59
N LYS A 77 -19.42 81.76 -24.93
CA LYS A 77 -19.44 80.52 -25.72
C LYS A 77 -18.16 79.71 -25.48
N GLU A 78 -17.00 80.34 -25.55
CA GLU A 78 -15.71 79.69 -25.24
C GLU A 78 -15.73 79.06 -23.85
N LYS A 79 -16.05 79.84 -22.80
CA LYS A 79 -16.05 79.34 -21.42
C LYS A 79 -17.07 78.25 -21.16
N ARG A 80 -18.22 78.28 -21.84
CA ARG A 80 -19.22 77.19 -21.77
C ARG A 80 -18.68 75.91 -22.39
N THR A 81 -18.10 75.99 -23.58
CA THR A 81 -17.48 74.84 -24.24
C THR A 81 -16.36 74.24 -23.37
N ASP A 82 -15.49 75.08 -22.80
CA ASP A 82 -14.42 74.63 -21.89
C ASP A 82 -15.00 73.86 -20.68
N LEU A 83 -16.06 74.37 -20.06
CA LEU A 83 -16.72 73.73 -18.92
C LEU A 83 -17.43 72.43 -19.31
N GLU A 84 -18.08 72.39 -20.47
CA GLU A 84 -18.70 71.18 -21.00
C GLU A 84 -17.67 70.09 -21.26
N GLU A 85 -16.51 70.43 -21.82
CA GLU A 85 -15.41 69.50 -22.03
C GLU A 85 -14.83 68.98 -20.70
N GLN A 86 -14.62 69.85 -19.72
CA GLN A 86 -14.18 69.46 -18.37
C GLN A 86 -15.19 68.54 -17.68
N GLN A 87 -16.49 68.87 -17.78
CA GLN A 87 -17.57 68.06 -17.24
C GLN A 87 -17.59 66.68 -17.91
N LEU A 88 -17.45 66.62 -19.23
CA LEU A 88 -17.39 65.37 -19.99
C LEU A 88 -16.19 64.52 -19.55
N HIS A 89 -15.00 65.11 -19.47
CA HIS A 89 -13.79 64.41 -19.02
C HIS A 89 -13.97 63.83 -17.61
N LEU A 90 -14.52 64.61 -16.67
CA LEU A 90 -14.78 64.14 -15.31
C LEU A 90 -15.80 62.99 -15.29
N ASN A 91 -16.90 63.12 -16.04
CA ASN A 91 -17.93 62.08 -16.12
C ASN A 91 -17.38 60.77 -16.70
N ILE A 92 -16.55 60.86 -17.75
CA ILE A 92 -15.87 59.69 -18.33
C ILE A 92 -14.92 59.08 -17.30
N GLY A 93 -14.13 59.89 -16.59
CA GLY A 93 -13.23 59.43 -15.54
C GLY A 93 -13.97 58.69 -14.42
N LEU A 94 -15.07 59.26 -13.93
CA LEU A 94 -15.92 58.63 -12.90
C LEU A 94 -16.53 57.32 -13.39
N GLN A 95 -16.99 57.28 -14.65
CA GLN A 95 -17.52 56.06 -15.26
C GLN A 95 -16.45 54.97 -15.35
N LYS A 96 -15.21 55.32 -15.74
CA LYS A 96 -14.09 54.38 -15.77
C LYS A 96 -13.72 53.85 -14.39
N ILE A 97 -13.73 54.70 -13.36
CA ILE A 97 -13.51 54.27 -11.98
C ILE A 97 -14.61 53.31 -11.51
N LYS A 98 -15.87 53.59 -11.86
CA LYS A 98 -16.99 52.70 -11.53
C LYS A 98 -16.82 51.33 -12.20
N GLU A 99 -16.44 51.30 -13.47
CA GLU A 99 -16.16 50.06 -14.22
C GLU A 99 -15.03 49.25 -13.57
N THR A 100 -13.94 49.90 -13.15
CA THR A 100 -12.81 49.18 -12.51
C THR A 100 -13.20 48.63 -11.13
N VAL A 101 -13.99 49.35 -10.35
CA VAL A 101 -14.52 48.85 -9.06
C VAL A 101 -15.37 47.61 -9.27
N GLU A 102 -16.27 47.61 -10.25
CA GLU A 102 -17.11 46.45 -10.58
C GLU A 102 -16.27 45.25 -11.03
N GLN A 103 -15.26 45.47 -11.88
CA GLN A 103 -14.33 44.41 -12.31
C GLN A 103 -13.55 43.81 -11.13
N VAL A 104 -13.07 44.65 -10.20
CA VAL A 104 -12.38 44.19 -9.00
C VAL A 104 -13.31 43.36 -8.11
N GLU A 105 -14.57 43.77 -7.95
CA GLU A 105 -15.55 43.00 -7.17
C GLU A 105 -15.81 41.61 -7.77
N VAL A 106 -15.98 41.53 -9.10
CA VAL A 106 -16.13 40.25 -9.81
C VAL A 106 -14.89 39.37 -9.63
N MET A 107 -13.69 39.95 -9.76
CA MET A 107 -12.43 39.23 -9.59
C MET A 107 -12.26 38.72 -8.14
N GLN A 108 -12.62 39.52 -7.14
CA GLN A 108 -12.58 39.13 -5.73
C GLN A 108 -13.55 37.97 -5.45
N LYS A 109 -14.76 38.00 -6.00
CA LYS A 109 -15.71 36.88 -5.91
C LYS A 109 -15.14 35.61 -6.52
N SER A 110 -14.56 35.70 -7.73
CA SER A 110 -13.93 34.55 -8.40
C SER A 110 -12.74 34.00 -7.61
N LEU A 111 -11.89 34.87 -7.07
CA LEU A 111 -10.74 34.48 -6.23
C LEU A 111 -11.19 33.73 -4.97
N ARG A 112 -12.27 34.17 -4.32
CA ARG A 112 -12.80 33.50 -3.14
C ARG A 112 -13.25 32.06 -3.47
N VAL A 113 -13.99 31.88 -4.55
CA VAL A 113 -14.42 30.55 -5.01
C VAL A 113 -13.22 29.66 -5.33
N LYS A 114 -12.26 30.17 -6.12
CA LYS A 114 -11.05 29.40 -6.49
C LYS A 114 -10.18 29.05 -5.29
N ARG A 115 -10.09 29.91 -4.27
CA ARG A 115 -9.36 29.61 -3.03
C ARG A 115 -10.01 28.43 -2.29
N GLN A 116 -11.33 28.42 -2.19
CA GLN A 116 -12.06 27.33 -1.54
C GLN A 116 -11.90 26.01 -2.33
N GLU A 117 -12.01 26.04 -3.66
CA GLU A 117 -11.76 24.87 -4.50
C GLU A 117 -10.32 24.36 -4.35
N LEU A 118 -9.33 25.26 -4.30
CA LEU A 118 -7.93 24.91 -4.11
C LEU A 118 -7.68 24.26 -2.74
N GLU A 119 -8.31 24.77 -1.68
CA GLU A 119 -8.20 24.22 -0.33
C GLU A 119 -8.75 22.79 -0.27
N VAL A 120 -9.94 22.56 -0.83
CA VAL A 120 -10.54 21.21 -0.93
C VAL A 120 -9.65 20.26 -1.73
N MET A 121 -9.11 20.70 -2.87
CA MET A 121 -8.23 19.86 -3.70
C MET A 121 -6.90 19.57 -3.00
N ASN A 122 -6.35 20.53 -2.25
CA ASN A 122 -5.13 20.35 -1.47
C ASN A 122 -5.35 19.39 -0.30
N GLU A 123 -6.49 19.49 0.41
CA GLU A 123 -6.87 18.53 1.45
C GLU A 123 -7.01 17.11 0.89
N ALA A 124 -7.70 16.95 -0.25
CA ALA A 124 -7.83 15.66 -0.92
C ALA A 124 -6.48 15.08 -1.38
N ALA A 125 -5.59 15.92 -1.92
CA ALA A 125 -4.25 15.51 -2.30
C ALA A 125 -3.41 15.07 -1.09
N ASN A 126 -3.45 15.83 0.01
CA ASN A 126 -2.76 15.48 1.26
C ASN A 126 -3.30 14.18 1.88
N ALA A 127 -4.61 13.95 1.83
CA ALA A 127 -5.22 12.70 2.28
C ALA A 127 -4.71 11.51 1.45
N LYS A 128 -4.67 11.66 0.13
CA LYS A 128 -4.16 10.62 -0.78
C LYS A 128 -2.67 10.35 -0.60
N LEU A 129 -1.86 11.39 -0.36
CA LEU A 129 -0.45 11.24 -0.03
C LEU A 129 -0.25 10.46 1.27
N LYS A 130 -1.03 10.74 2.32
CA LYS A 130 -0.98 9.98 3.57
C LYS A 130 -1.32 8.51 3.36
N GLN A 131 -2.37 8.22 2.59
CA GLN A 131 -2.74 6.85 2.26
C GLN A 131 -1.64 6.14 1.48
N MET A 132 -1.06 6.78 0.46
CA MET A 132 0.03 6.21 -0.32
C MET A 132 1.27 5.90 0.54
N VAL A 133 1.61 6.76 1.50
CA VAL A 133 2.72 6.50 2.44
C VAL A 133 2.40 5.32 3.35
N GLN A 134 1.16 5.19 3.82
CA GLN A 134 0.72 4.05 4.63
C GLN A 134 0.79 2.75 3.82
N ASP A 135 0.26 2.75 2.60
CA ASP A 135 0.28 1.59 1.69
C ASP A 135 1.72 1.17 1.36
N GLN A 136 2.61 2.14 1.11
CA GLN A 136 4.03 1.89 0.88
C GLN A 136 4.70 1.24 2.09
N GLN A 137 4.40 1.73 3.30
CA GLN A 137 4.96 1.19 4.55
C GLN A 137 4.48 -0.25 4.78
N GLU A 138 3.20 -0.53 4.56
CA GLU A 138 2.64 -1.88 4.69
C GLU A 138 3.23 -2.84 3.64
N ALA A 139 3.39 -2.38 2.41
CA ALA A 139 4.03 -3.15 1.34
C ALA A 139 5.49 -3.49 1.68
N GLU A 140 6.26 -2.54 2.21
CA GLU A 140 7.66 -2.80 2.60
C GLU A 140 7.74 -3.76 3.81
N GLN A 141 6.83 -3.65 4.79
CA GLN A 141 6.74 -4.61 5.88
C GLN A 141 6.40 -6.03 5.40
N LYS A 142 5.43 -6.18 4.48
CA LYS A 142 5.10 -7.48 3.89
C LYS A 142 6.25 -8.06 3.09
N LYS A 143 6.95 -7.23 2.33
CA LYS A 143 8.13 -7.64 1.53
C LYS A 143 9.26 -8.11 2.43
N THR A 144 9.60 -7.36 3.47
CA THR A 144 10.64 -7.75 4.44
C THR A 144 10.27 -9.04 5.17
N HIS A 145 9.02 -9.19 5.60
CA HIS A 145 8.54 -10.44 6.21
C HIS A 145 8.61 -11.63 5.25
N SER A 146 8.22 -11.43 3.98
CA SER A 146 8.29 -12.47 2.95
C SER A 146 9.73 -12.90 2.65
N GLN A 147 10.67 -11.95 2.63
CA GLN A 147 12.10 -12.25 2.46
C GLN A 147 12.65 -13.06 3.64
N GLN A 148 12.32 -12.68 4.88
CA GLN A 148 12.70 -13.44 6.07
C GLN A 148 12.17 -14.86 6.04
N LEU A 149 10.90 -15.04 5.65
CA LEU A 149 10.28 -16.36 5.53
C LEU A 149 10.95 -17.19 4.41
N GLN A 150 11.27 -16.59 3.27
CA GLN A 150 12.00 -17.27 2.20
C GLN A 150 13.39 -17.74 2.67
N ASP A 151 14.12 -16.90 3.40
CA ASP A 151 15.43 -17.26 3.96
C ASP A 151 15.34 -18.40 4.99
N GLU A 152 14.29 -18.39 5.82
CA GLU A 152 14.05 -19.47 6.78
C GLU A 152 13.67 -20.78 6.10
N LEU A 153 12.76 -20.73 5.12
CA LEU A 153 12.37 -21.90 4.32
C LEU A 153 13.57 -22.48 3.57
N ALA A 154 14.43 -21.63 2.98
CA ALA A 154 15.64 -22.08 2.31
C ALA A 154 16.58 -22.85 3.26
N LYS A 155 16.75 -22.39 4.51
CA LYS A 155 17.53 -23.10 5.53
C LYS A 155 16.89 -24.43 5.91
N GLN A 156 15.58 -24.44 6.11
CA GLN A 156 14.85 -25.67 6.44
C GLN A 156 14.92 -26.70 5.30
N ASP A 157 14.80 -26.26 4.05
CA ASP A 157 14.90 -27.14 2.88
C ASP A 157 16.28 -27.79 2.75
N VAL A 158 17.35 -27.04 3.02
CA VAL A 158 18.72 -27.61 3.06
C VAL A 158 18.81 -28.68 4.15
N PHE A 159 18.35 -28.38 5.36
CA PHE A 159 18.37 -29.33 6.47
C PHE A 159 17.54 -30.61 6.20
N ILE A 160 16.34 -30.46 5.62
CA ILE A 160 15.48 -31.58 5.24
C ILE A 160 16.16 -32.41 4.15
N ARG A 161 16.79 -31.77 3.16
CA ARG A 161 17.51 -32.46 2.08
C ARG A 161 18.68 -33.27 2.61
N GLU A 162 19.48 -32.69 3.50
CA GLU A 162 20.61 -33.38 4.15
C GLU A 162 20.11 -34.59 4.95
N LYS A 163 19.11 -34.41 5.83
CA LYS A 163 18.52 -35.52 6.58
C LYS A 163 17.93 -36.61 5.69
N ARG A 164 17.22 -36.23 4.64
CA ARG A 164 16.64 -37.19 3.68
C ARG A 164 17.73 -37.98 2.96
N SER A 165 18.82 -37.32 2.56
CA SER A 165 19.96 -38.00 1.93
C SER A 165 20.56 -39.04 2.85
N LEU A 166 20.76 -38.69 4.13
CA LEU A 166 21.31 -39.61 5.13
C LEU A 166 20.39 -40.83 5.33
N VAL A 167 19.10 -40.60 5.52
CA VAL A 167 18.12 -41.70 5.72
C VAL A 167 18.00 -42.59 4.49
N MET A 168 18.06 -42.02 3.28
CA MET A 168 18.00 -42.81 2.04
C MET A 168 19.27 -43.65 1.83
N ASP A 169 20.43 -43.11 2.20
CA ASP A 169 21.69 -43.87 2.15
C ASP A 169 21.64 -45.05 3.13
N GLU A 170 21.23 -44.81 4.38
CA GLU A 170 21.02 -45.88 5.37
C GLU A 170 20.02 -46.93 4.87
N LEU A 171 18.88 -46.51 4.31
CA LEU A 171 17.87 -47.43 3.77
C LEU A 171 18.43 -48.30 2.63
N SER A 172 19.22 -47.71 1.72
CA SER A 172 19.79 -48.43 0.58
C SER A 172 20.75 -49.56 0.98
N GLN A 173 21.41 -49.44 2.14
CA GLN A 173 22.26 -50.49 2.68
C GLN A 173 21.44 -51.66 3.27
N VAL A 174 20.21 -51.41 3.71
CA VAL A 174 19.36 -52.42 4.37
C VAL A 174 18.42 -53.12 3.39
N GLU A 175 17.94 -52.40 2.37
CA GLU A 175 17.04 -52.95 1.36
C GLU A 175 17.50 -54.26 0.69
N PRO A 176 18.76 -54.43 0.25
CA PRO A 176 19.18 -55.67 -0.43
C PRO A 176 19.12 -56.88 0.51
N ALA A 177 19.56 -56.73 1.76
CA ALA A 177 19.52 -57.79 2.76
C ALA A 177 18.08 -58.23 3.08
N VAL A 178 17.15 -57.29 3.12
CA VAL A 178 15.74 -57.60 3.42
C VAL A 178 15.05 -58.26 2.22
N GLU A 179 15.35 -57.84 1.00
CA GLU A 179 14.76 -58.45 -0.20
C GLU A 179 15.28 -59.88 -0.42
N GLU A 180 16.56 -60.12 -0.15
CA GLU A 180 17.16 -61.46 -0.14
C GLU A 180 16.52 -62.36 0.93
N ALA A 181 16.31 -61.83 2.15
CA ALA A 181 15.61 -62.56 3.20
C ALA A 181 14.16 -62.93 2.82
N LYS A 182 13.42 -62.02 2.15
CA LYS A 182 12.08 -62.34 1.62
C LYS A 182 12.12 -63.42 0.55
N HIS A 183 13.11 -63.38 -0.33
CA HIS A 183 13.27 -64.40 -1.36
C HIS A 183 13.54 -65.78 -0.72
N ALA A 184 14.45 -65.84 0.25
CA ALA A 184 14.77 -67.06 0.98
C ALA A 184 13.54 -67.64 1.72
N VAL A 185 12.67 -66.79 2.30
CA VAL A 185 11.42 -67.23 2.93
C VAL A 185 10.42 -67.79 1.91
N ASN A 186 10.31 -67.17 0.73
CA ASN A 186 9.44 -67.64 -0.35
C ASN A 186 9.95 -68.95 -1.01
N ASP A 187 11.24 -69.22 -0.95
CA ASP A 187 11.87 -70.44 -1.48
C ASP A 187 11.69 -71.67 -0.57
N ILE A 188 11.13 -71.51 0.65
CA ILE A 188 10.85 -72.62 1.57
C ILE A 188 9.82 -73.58 0.94
N LYS A 189 10.25 -74.82 0.66
CA LYS A 189 9.39 -75.82 0.03
C LYS A 189 8.47 -76.47 1.06
N ARG A 190 7.21 -76.72 0.68
CA ARG A 190 6.22 -77.41 1.53
C ARG A 190 6.69 -78.78 2.04
N ALA A 191 7.55 -79.47 1.28
CA ALA A 191 8.17 -80.73 1.69
C ALA A 191 9.04 -80.59 2.95
N GLN A 192 9.82 -79.52 3.08
CA GLN A 192 10.69 -79.27 4.25
C GLN A 192 9.86 -79.00 5.52
N LEU A 193 8.71 -78.34 5.38
CA LEU A 193 7.76 -78.15 6.50
C LEU A 193 7.09 -79.47 6.93
N VAL A 194 6.92 -80.43 6.00
CA VAL A 194 6.37 -81.76 6.30
C VAL A 194 7.39 -82.63 7.05
N GLU A 195 8.69 -82.48 6.77
CA GLU A 195 9.75 -83.15 7.53
C GLU A 195 9.80 -82.68 8.98
N ILE A 196 9.69 -81.37 9.22
CA ILE A 196 9.63 -80.82 10.59
C ILE A 196 8.39 -81.34 11.35
N ARG A 197 7.28 -81.60 10.63
CA ARG A 197 6.04 -82.17 11.20
C ARG A 197 6.18 -83.64 11.61
N SER A 198 7.03 -84.44 10.95
CA SER A 198 7.18 -85.86 11.26
C SER A 198 8.01 -86.11 12.52
N LEU A 199 8.72 -85.08 13.01
CA LEU A 199 9.42 -85.09 14.27
C LEU A 199 8.44 -85.14 15.44
N GLY A 200 8.55 -86.17 16.29
CA GLY A 200 7.78 -86.30 17.53
C GLY A 200 8.11 -85.17 18.52
N ASN A 201 9.38 -84.78 18.58
CA ASN A 201 9.90 -83.64 19.32
C ASN A 201 10.98 -82.94 18.46
N PRO A 202 10.88 -81.64 18.17
CA PRO A 202 11.87 -80.94 17.37
C PRO A 202 13.17 -80.77 18.18
N PRO A 203 14.34 -80.76 17.51
CA PRO A 203 15.60 -80.39 18.15
C PRO A 203 15.50 -79.05 18.87
N ALA A 204 16.21 -78.91 19.98
CA ALA A 204 16.11 -77.72 20.85
C ALA A 204 16.32 -76.39 20.09
N ILE A 205 17.23 -76.37 19.12
CA ILE A 205 17.53 -75.18 18.32
C ILE A 205 16.36 -74.86 17.35
N VAL A 206 15.82 -75.87 16.67
CA VAL A 206 14.65 -75.70 15.78
C VAL A 206 13.43 -75.23 16.57
N LYS A 207 13.23 -75.77 17.78
CA LYS A 207 12.17 -75.37 18.69
C LYS A 207 12.30 -73.89 19.08
N LEU A 208 13.49 -73.45 19.46
CA LEU A 208 13.76 -72.06 19.88
C LEU A 208 13.53 -71.06 18.74
N VAL A 209 13.94 -71.41 17.51
CA VAL A 209 13.69 -70.57 16.32
C VAL A 209 12.20 -70.44 16.03
N LEU A 210 11.45 -71.55 16.10
CA LEU A 210 10.01 -71.55 15.89
C LEU A 210 9.27 -70.75 16.96
N GLU A 211 9.61 -70.96 18.23
CA GLU A 211 9.07 -70.19 19.36
C GLU A 211 9.30 -68.68 19.18
N SER A 212 10.48 -68.30 18.68
CA SER A 212 10.82 -66.90 18.40
C SER A 212 9.98 -66.32 17.26
N ILE A 213 9.76 -67.07 16.18
CA ILE A 213 8.90 -66.65 15.06
C ILE A 213 7.44 -66.49 15.53
N PHE A 214 6.92 -67.44 16.31
CA PHE A 214 5.55 -67.35 16.83
C PHE A 214 5.35 -66.18 17.79
N THR A 215 6.35 -65.92 18.63
CA THR A 215 6.34 -64.76 19.53
C THR A 215 6.39 -63.45 18.73
N MET A 216 7.13 -63.39 17.63
CA MET A 216 7.16 -62.23 16.72
C MET A 216 5.83 -62.02 15.97
N LEU A 217 5.09 -63.09 15.69
CA LEU A 217 3.75 -63.04 15.11
C LEU A 217 2.64 -62.71 16.14
N GLY A 218 2.98 -62.63 17.43
CA GLY A 218 2.05 -62.27 18.51
C GLY A 218 1.29 -63.44 19.13
N GLU A 219 1.66 -64.68 18.83
CA GLU A 219 1.03 -65.89 19.37
C GLU A 219 1.76 -66.33 20.65
N ALA A 220 1.06 -66.39 21.78
CA ALA A 220 1.66 -66.64 23.11
C ALA A 220 1.65 -68.12 23.55
N GLU A 221 1.06 -69.03 22.77
CA GLU A 221 1.01 -70.46 23.08
C GLU A 221 2.23 -71.20 22.52
N LEU A 222 3.24 -71.38 23.37
CA LEU A 222 4.54 -72.00 23.03
C LEU A 222 4.54 -73.54 23.12
N ASP A 223 3.37 -74.19 23.16
CA ASP A 223 3.32 -75.67 23.17
C ASP A 223 3.56 -76.23 21.76
N TRP A 224 4.38 -77.27 21.64
CA TRP A 224 4.75 -77.88 20.35
C TRP A 224 3.53 -78.31 19.55
N LYS A 225 2.47 -78.76 20.23
CA LYS A 225 1.21 -79.16 19.61
C LYS A 225 0.48 -77.98 18.93
N SER A 226 0.45 -76.81 19.57
CA SER A 226 -0.15 -75.58 19.03
C SER A 226 0.71 -75.00 17.90
N MET A 227 2.03 -74.94 18.07
CA MET A 227 2.98 -74.52 17.01
C MET A 227 2.86 -75.41 15.75
N ARG A 228 2.78 -76.73 15.94
CA ARG A 228 2.61 -77.71 14.84
C ARG A 228 1.31 -77.49 14.07
N SER A 229 0.24 -77.06 14.73
CA SER A 229 -1.03 -76.75 14.06
C SER A 229 -0.97 -75.46 13.25
N TYR A 230 -0.21 -74.46 13.71
CA TYR A 230 -0.11 -73.17 13.02
C TYR A 230 0.81 -73.26 11.78
N LEU A 231 1.91 -74.01 11.87
CA LEU A 231 2.86 -74.25 10.76
C LEU A 231 2.21 -74.77 9.47
N PHE A 232 1.07 -75.45 9.59
CA PHE A 232 0.40 -76.10 8.46
C PHE A 232 -0.86 -75.37 7.98
N ARG A 233 -1.17 -74.18 8.50
CA ARG A 233 -2.17 -73.30 7.87
C ARG A 233 -1.67 -72.96 6.47
N ASP A 234 -2.55 -73.00 5.46
CA ASP A 234 -2.16 -72.70 4.07
C ASP A 234 -1.58 -71.29 3.88
N ASN A 235 -1.78 -70.40 4.87
CA ASN A 235 -1.27 -69.04 4.91
C ASN A 235 0.01 -68.87 5.75
N PHE A 236 0.67 -69.94 6.22
CA PHE A 236 1.83 -69.83 7.10
C PHE A 236 3.02 -69.07 6.45
N ILE A 237 3.49 -69.50 5.27
CA ILE A 237 4.59 -68.83 4.55
C ILE A 237 4.24 -67.37 4.19
N PRO A 238 3.05 -67.07 3.65
CA PRO A 238 2.62 -65.67 3.47
C PRO A 238 2.54 -64.86 4.78
N SER A 239 2.27 -65.49 5.92
CA SER A 239 2.13 -64.82 7.22
C SER A 239 3.47 -64.44 7.86
N ILE A 240 4.56 -65.12 7.52
CA ILE A 240 5.93 -64.79 7.96
C ILE A 240 6.66 -63.84 6.99
N GLY A 241 6.04 -63.50 5.85
CA GLY A 241 6.59 -62.56 4.89
C GLY A 241 6.68 -61.14 5.47
N ILE A 242 7.89 -60.58 5.51
CA ILE A 242 8.15 -59.21 6.00
C ILE A 242 7.47 -58.21 5.07
N ARG A 243 6.56 -57.36 5.57
CA ARG A 243 5.92 -56.30 4.76
C ARG A 243 6.83 -55.07 4.75
N LYS A 244 6.73 -54.26 3.69
CA LYS A 244 7.49 -52.99 3.56
C LYS A 244 7.32 -52.02 4.75
N LYS A 245 6.24 -52.15 5.53
CA LYS A 245 5.98 -51.34 6.74
C LYS A 245 6.73 -51.82 7.98
N ASP A 246 7.15 -53.08 8.04
CA ASP A 246 7.79 -53.67 9.22
C ASP A 246 9.30 -53.35 9.31
N ILE A 247 9.86 -52.67 8.29
CA ILE A 247 11.30 -52.45 8.08
C ILE A 247 11.83 -51.19 8.81
N GLN A 248 10.97 -50.21 9.11
CA GLN A 248 11.43 -48.88 9.55
C GLN A 248 11.85 -48.77 11.04
N GLU A 249 11.63 -49.79 11.88
CA GLU A 249 11.77 -49.62 13.34
C GLU A 249 12.86 -50.47 14.02
N ILE A 250 13.49 -51.44 13.33
CA ILE A 250 14.29 -52.46 14.04
C ILE A 250 15.70 -51.97 14.45
N ARG A 251 16.31 -51.01 13.74
CA ARG A 251 17.70 -50.56 14.00
C ARG A 251 17.85 -49.43 15.03
N ALA A 252 16.76 -48.76 15.42
CA ALA A 252 16.80 -47.65 16.37
C ALA A 252 16.48 -48.05 17.83
N MET A 253 16.19 -49.34 18.08
CA MET A 253 15.76 -49.79 19.40
C MET A 253 16.94 -49.98 20.36
N LYS A 254 17.06 -49.07 21.34
CA LYS A 254 18.01 -49.19 22.46
C LYS A 254 17.75 -50.43 23.33
N ASN A 255 16.50 -50.88 23.38
CA ASN A 255 16.03 -52.12 24.01
C ASN A 255 15.05 -52.83 23.07
N PRO A 256 15.36 -54.02 22.53
CA PRO A 256 14.46 -54.75 21.65
C PRO A 256 13.30 -55.37 22.44
N PRO A 257 12.11 -55.53 21.83
CA PRO A 257 11.05 -56.35 22.39
C PRO A 257 11.54 -57.77 22.72
N PRO A 258 11.03 -58.44 23.77
CA PRO A 258 11.46 -59.78 24.17
C PRO A 258 11.46 -60.80 23.02
N ALA A 259 10.48 -60.71 22.11
CA ALA A 259 10.37 -61.54 20.91
C ALA A 259 11.58 -61.40 19.98
N VAL A 260 12.04 -60.17 19.74
CA VAL A 260 13.17 -59.86 18.86
C VAL A 260 14.48 -60.35 19.48
N LYS A 261 14.62 -60.23 20.82
CA LYS A 261 15.77 -60.76 21.55
C LYS A 261 15.84 -62.29 21.43
N MET A 262 14.73 -63.00 21.63
CA MET A 262 14.69 -64.46 21.51
C MET A 262 15.03 -64.92 20.09
N ALA A 263 14.51 -64.23 19.06
CA ALA A 263 14.83 -64.55 17.67
C ALA A 263 16.32 -64.41 17.35
N LEU A 264 16.95 -63.33 17.82
CA LEU A 264 18.37 -63.09 17.58
C LEU A 264 19.26 -64.06 18.38
N GLU A 265 18.85 -64.43 19.60
CA GLU A 265 19.51 -65.48 20.39
C GLU A 265 19.46 -66.85 19.68
N ALA A 266 18.31 -67.21 19.11
CA ALA A 266 18.14 -68.44 18.34
C ALA A 266 19.04 -68.46 17.08
N ILE A 267 19.17 -67.32 16.40
CA ILE A 267 20.05 -67.16 15.23
C ILE A 267 21.53 -67.27 15.63
N CYS A 268 21.95 -66.61 16.70
CA CYS A 268 23.33 -66.71 17.19
C CYS A 268 23.69 -68.17 17.57
N LEU A 269 22.76 -68.89 18.20
CA LEU A 269 22.94 -70.30 18.53
C LEU A 269 23.04 -71.20 17.28
N LEU A 270 22.26 -70.90 16.23
CA LEU A 270 22.37 -71.59 14.93
C LEU A 270 23.75 -71.39 14.30
N LEU A 271 24.29 -70.17 14.36
CA LEU A 271 25.63 -69.85 13.84
C LEU A 271 26.78 -70.42 14.70
N GLY A 272 26.47 -71.18 15.75
CA GLY A 272 27.47 -71.81 16.64
C GLY A 272 28.00 -70.89 17.74
N GLU A 273 27.47 -69.68 17.87
CA GLU A 273 27.88 -68.70 18.88
C GLU A 273 26.96 -68.77 20.11
N ARG A 274 27.43 -69.35 21.20
CA ARG A 274 26.67 -69.47 22.47
C ARG A 274 26.65 -68.13 23.23
N THR A 275 25.82 -67.20 22.79
CA THR A 275 25.63 -65.91 23.46
C THR A 275 24.17 -65.75 23.91
N THR A 276 23.96 -65.36 25.17
CA THR A 276 22.62 -65.14 25.78
C THR A 276 22.40 -63.69 26.21
N ASP A 277 23.44 -62.85 26.10
CA ASP A 277 23.43 -61.45 26.49
C ASP A 277 23.23 -60.52 25.29
N TRP A 278 22.31 -59.57 25.42
CA TRP A 278 21.92 -58.64 24.35
C TRP A 278 23.10 -57.81 23.86
N ARG A 279 24.03 -57.45 24.77
CA ARG A 279 25.21 -56.66 24.42
C ARG A 279 26.19 -57.42 23.52
N GLN A 280 26.30 -58.74 23.70
CA GLN A 280 27.13 -59.60 22.87
C GLN A 280 26.47 -59.86 21.51
N ILE A 281 25.15 -60.11 21.52
CA ILE A 281 24.34 -60.24 20.30
C ILE A 281 24.44 -58.97 19.44
N LEU A 282 24.35 -57.78 20.05
CA LEU A 282 24.55 -56.50 19.36
C LEU A 282 25.94 -56.39 18.72
N ALA A 283 26.99 -56.79 19.43
CA ALA A 283 28.36 -56.73 18.91
C ALA A 283 28.58 -57.67 17.70
N LEU A 284 27.75 -58.70 17.56
CA LEU A 284 27.76 -59.62 16.42
C LEU A 284 26.95 -59.07 15.25
N ILE A 285 25.74 -58.57 15.51
CA ILE A 285 24.86 -57.97 14.49
C ILE A 285 25.50 -56.76 13.80
N VAL A 286 26.31 -55.99 14.53
CA VAL A 286 27.01 -54.80 14.00
C VAL A 286 28.16 -55.17 13.06
N LYS A 287 28.63 -56.42 13.04
CA LYS A 287 29.68 -56.84 12.09
C LYS A 287 29.11 -56.93 10.68
N ASP A 288 29.84 -56.39 9.70
CA ASP A 288 29.46 -56.44 8.27
C ASP A 288 29.31 -57.86 7.72
N THR A 289 29.88 -58.86 8.40
CA THR A 289 29.81 -60.27 8.03
C THR A 289 28.58 -61.00 8.57
N PHE A 290 27.84 -60.42 9.52
CA PHE A 290 26.75 -61.12 10.22
C PHE A 290 25.61 -61.53 9.27
N VAL A 291 25.15 -60.60 8.44
CA VAL A 291 24.09 -60.87 7.46
C VAL A 291 24.55 -61.88 6.40
N PRO A 292 25.74 -61.74 5.78
CA PRO A 292 26.30 -62.76 4.90
C PRO A 292 26.45 -64.15 5.53
N SER A 293 26.76 -64.23 6.83
CA SER A 293 26.89 -65.50 7.56
C SER A 293 25.55 -66.21 7.77
N ILE A 294 24.44 -65.47 7.90
CA ILE A 294 23.09 -66.05 7.94
C ILE A 294 22.68 -66.59 6.57
N ILE A 295 22.95 -65.83 5.51
CA ILE A 295 22.57 -66.18 4.14
C ILE A 295 23.31 -67.43 3.66
N ASN A 296 24.61 -67.54 3.96
CA ASN A 296 25.45 -68.66 3.55
C ASN A 296 25.52 -69.78 4.59
N PHE A 297 24.56 -69.84 5.51
CA PHE A 297 24.55 -70.84 6.57
C PHE A 297 24.42 -72.25 5.99
N ASN A 298 25.32 -73.15 6.39
CA ASN A 298 25.29 -74.54 5.95
C ASN A 298 24.29 -75.36 6.78
N THR A 299 23.24 -75.87 6.12
CA THR A 299 22.19 -76.67 6.77
C THR A 299 22.69 -78.00 7.35
N ASP A 300 23.85 -78.49 6.90
CA ASP A 300 24.44 -79.74 7.37
C ASP A 300 25.11 -79.62 8.75
N ASP A 301 25.34 -78.40 9.25
CA ASP A 301 25.92 -78.14 10.57
C ASP A 301 24.89 -78.21 11.72
N ILE A 302 23.61 -78.42 11.40
CA ILE A 302 22.56 -78.65 12.40
C ILE A 302 22.69 -80.07 12.95
N ARG A 303 23.51 -80.25 13.99
CA ARG A 303 23.65 -81.54 14.67
C ARG A 303 22.35 -81.90 15.39
N LEU A 304 21.67 -82.93 14.88
CA LEU A 304 20.55 -83.60 15.51
C LEU A 304 21.07 -84.52 16.63
N ASP A 305 21.52 -83.92 17.73
CA ASP A 305 21.74 -84.69 18.95
C ASP A 305 20.36 -85.12 19.48
N THR A 306 20.20 -86.45 19.62
CA THR A 306 19.01 -87.18 20.08
C THR A 306 18.37 -86.63 21.36
#